data_AF-A0A1H8UGX4-F1
#
_entry.id   AF-A0A1H8UGX4-F1
#
_cell.length_a   1.000
_cell.length_b   1.000
_cell.length_c   1.000
_cell.angle_alpha   90.00
_cell.angle_beta   90.00
_cell.angle_gamma   90.00
#
_symmetry.space_group_name_H-M   'P 1'
#
loop_
_entity.id
_entity.type
_entity.pdbx_description
1 polymer ?
#
loop_
_entity_poly.entity_id
_entity_poly.type
_entity_poly.pdbx_seq_one_letter_code
_entity_poly.pdbx_strand_id
1 'polypeptide(L)' 'MKSLLLLALGLARTVVLGARIEAERIVVSVRPYKREQRRCPVCGRACD' A
#
# COMPACT_ATOMS: atom_id res chain seq x y z
N MET A 1 -6.28 -2.47 -16.94
CA MET A 1 -7.20 -2.83 -15.82
C MET A 1 -6.50 -2.94 -14.45
N LYS A 2 -5.29 -3.50 -14.33
CA LYS A 2 -4.57 -3.67 -13.04
C LYS A 2 -4.16 -2.36 -12.34
N SER A 3 -4.00 -1.27 -13.10
CA SER A 3 -3.57 0.05 -12.60
C SER A 3 -4.60 0.76 -11.71
N LEU A 4 -5.89 0.70 -12.07
CA LEU A 4 -6.95 1.43 -11.34
C LEU A 4 -7.19 0.86 -9.94
N LEU A 5 -7.16 -0.46 -9.78
CA LEU A 5 -7.30 -1.10 -8.46
C LEU A 5 -6.12 -0.77 -7.55
N LEU A 6 -4.90 -0.73 -8.10
CA LEU A 6 -3.71 -0.33 -7.34
C LEU A 6 -3.78 1.14 -6.91
N LEU A 7 -4.33 2.03 -7.75
CA LEU A 7 -4.57 3.43 -7.40
C LEU A 7 -5.66 3.57 -6.33
N ALA A 8 -6.81 2.91 -6.51
CA ALA A 8 -7.95 2.97 -5.58
C ALA A 8 -7.60 2.43 -4.18
N LEU A 9 -6.74 1.40 -4.11
CA LEU A 9 -6.27 0.82 -2.86
C LEU A 9 -5.05 1.53 -2.26
N GLY A 10 -4.57 2.63 -2.86
CA GLY A 10 -3.38 3.35 -2.41
C GLY A 10 -2.08 2.55 -2.56
N LEU A 11 -2.09 1.47 -3.33
CA LEU A 11 -0.98 0.54 -3.48
C LEU A 11 0.04 0.96 -4.54
N ALA A 12 -0.27 1.98 -5.34
CA ALA A 12 0.58 2.48 -6.42
C ALA A 12 2.02 2.82 -5.97
N ARG A 13 2.21 3.14 -4.69
CA ARG A 13 3.51 3.50 -4.09
C ARG A 13 3.90 2.58 -2.93
N THR A 14 3.42 1.35 -2.96
CA THR A 14 3.70 0.35 -1.94
C THR A 14 4.25 -0.94 -2.55
N VAL A 15 4.97 -1.72 -1.74
CA VAL A 15 5.42 -3.07 -2.06
C VAL A 15 4.56 -4.04 -1.26
N VAL A 16 4.01 -5.05 -1.93
CA VAL A 16 3.24 -6.13 -1.30
C VAL A 16 4.21 -7.05 -0.57
N LEU A 17 3.97 -7.25 0.73
CA LEU A 17 4.72 -8.14 1.60
C LEU A 17 4.10 -9.53 1.68
N GLY A 18 2.79 -9.61 1.47
CA GLY A 18 2.05 -10.86 1.47
C GLY A 18 0.56 -10.61 1.32
N ALA A 19 -0.17 -11.69 1.04
CA ALA A 19 -1.63 -11.69 1.01
C ALA A 19 -2.12 -12.94 1.74
N ARG A 20 -3.18 -12.79 2.53
CA ARG A 20 -3.87 -13.91 3.18
C ARG A 20 -5.37 -13.73 3.05
N ILE A 21 -6.09 -14.85 3.08
CA ILE A 21 -7.56 -14.86 3.02
C ILE A 21 -8.06 -15.02 4.44
N GLU A 22 -8.88 -14.09 4.91
CA GLU A 22 -9.56 -14.15 6.20
C GLU A 22 -11.06 -14.17 5.96
N ALA A 23 -11.67 -15.35 6.17
CA ALA A 23 -13.07 -15.62 5.85
C ALA A 23 -13.42 -15.20 4.41
N GLU A 24 -14.21 -14.14 4.24
CA GLU A 24 -14.64 -13.61 2.93
C GLU A 24 -13.83 -12.38 2.48
N ARG A 25 -12.67 -12.12 3.11
CA ARG A 25 -11.85 -10.94 2.83
C ARG A 25 -10.43 -11.33 2.43
N ILE A 26 -9.85 -10.56 1.52
CA ILE A 26 -8.43 -10.67 1.18
C ILE A 26 -7.70 -9.56 1.94
N VAL A 27 -6.83 -9.96 2.87
CA VAL A 27 -5.98 -9.05 3.62
C VAL A 27 -4.62 -9.00 2.94
N VAL A 28 -4.23 -7.81 2.47
CA VAL A 28 -2.95 -7.58 1.81
C VAL A 28 -2.05 -6.76 2.71
N SER A 29 -0.90 -7.33 3.09
CA SER A 29 0.13 -6.63 3.85
C SER A 29 1.00 -5.85 2.88
N VAL A 30 1.13 -4.54 3.08
CA VAL A 30 1.93 -3.66 2.21
C VAL A 30 2.84 -2.77 3.03
N ARG A 31 3.94 -2.31 2.41
CA ARG A 31 4.77 -1.25 2.96
C ARG A 31 5.05 -0.16 1.93
N PRO A 32 5.32 1.09 2.33
CA PRO A 32 5.78 2.11 1.40
C PRO A 32 7.07 1.69 0.69
N TYR A 33 7.25 2.14 -0.56
CA TYR A 33 8.56 2.07 -1.23
C TYR A 33 9.63 2.73 -0.35
N LYS A 34 10.88 2.25 -0.37
CA LYS A 34 11.98 2.83 0.44
C LYS A 34 12.08 4.37 0.33
N ARG A 35 11.83 4.92 -0.86
CA ARG A 35 11.84 6.37 -1.11
C ARG A 35 10.70 7.12 -0.40
N GLU A 36 9.59 6.45 -0.14
CA GLU A 36 8.40 7.00 0.53
C GLU A 36 8.26 6.52 1.98
N GLN A 37 9.13 5.66 2.51
CA GLN A 37 9.07 5.24 3.93
C GLN A 37 9.18 6.42 4.89
N ARG A 38 9.85 7.50 4.48
CA ARG A 38 9.92 8.74 5.27
C ARG A 38 8.70 9.62 5.11
N ARG A 39 7.66 9.22 4.37
CA ARG A 39 6.45 10.02 4.13
C ARG A 39 5.22 9.29 4.62
N CYS A 40 4.31 10.02 5.25
CA CYS A 40 3.01 9.51 5.65
C CYS A 40 2.21 9.13 4.40
N PRO A 41 1.70 7.89 4.27
CA PRO A 41 0.91 7.47 3.11
C PRO A 41 -0.46 8.16 3.03
N VAL A 42 -0.95 8.74 4.13
CA VAL A 42 -2.25 9.43 4.19
C VAL A 42 -2.14 10.89 3.77
N CYS A 43 -1.16 11.63 4.32
CA CYS A 43 -1.04 13.08 4.09
C CYS A 43 0.19 13.49 3.26
N GLY A 44 1.03 12.53 2.84
CA GLY A 44 2.21 12.76 1.99
C GLY A 44 3.38 13.51 2.64
N ARG A 45 3.20 14.00 3.88
CA ARG A 45 4.25 14.74 4.62
C ARG A 45 5.40 13.83 5.01
N ALA A 46 6.62 14.38 4.96
CA ALA A 46 7.76 13.69 5.54
C ALA A 46 7.58 13.58 7.06
N CYS A 47 7.79 12.40 7.61
CA CYS A 47 7.97 12.20 9.05
C CYS A 47 9.45 12.46 9.34
N ASP A 48 9.74 13.39 10.26
CA ASP A 48 11.08 13.59 10.83
C ASP A 48 11.42 12.49 11.84
#